data_AF-A0A845M628-F1
#
_entry.id   AF-A0A845M628-F1
#
_cell.length_a   1.000
_cell.length_b   1.000
_cell.length_c   1.000
_cell.angle_alpha   90.00
_cell.angle_beta   90.00
_cell.angle_gamma   90.00
#
_symmetry.space_group_name_H-M   'P 1'
#
loop_
_entity.id
_entity.type
_entity.pdbx_description
1 polymer ?
#
loop_
_entity_poly.entity_id
_entity_poly.type
_entity_poly.pdbx_seq_one_letter_code
_entity_poly.pdbx_strand_id
1 'polypeptide(L)'
;MMRNAIAGIALALATVGPAQADPISSADAQDLLFTTEEMVLEPRDLDAFSRGMRMGVRQMMQQLNAPSTLKKFLAAGHGYYGALVFPKEGVVADYPTYSPMIVKLHSPEAAEKAAVEYCQSTLGVECAVAALLLPAGYEERDLTLNFEVTERVEEEWSESELPRYLAISPSTSNWGVANGPLASARTAIESCKEADCVVVIADKDKDE
;
A
#
# COMPACT_ATOMS: atom_id res chain seq x y z
N MET A 1 57.03 -35.76 -17.61
CA MET A 1 55.88 -35.25 -18.40
C MET A 1 54.69 -35.11 -17.47
N MET A 2 54.10 -33.92 -17.48
CA MET A 2 53.17 -33.35 -16.50
C MET A 2 51.83 -34.11 -16.39
N ARG A 3 51.29 -34.21 -15.17
CA ARG A 3 49.88 -34.54 -14.90
C ARG A 3 49.20 -33.28 -14.35
N ASN A 4 48.20 -32.81 -15.10
CA ASN A 4 47.42 -31.61 -14.84
C ASN A 4 46.55 -31.75 -13.59
N ALA A 5 46.57 -30.73 -12.73
CA ALA A 5 45.61 -30.56 -11.64
C ALA A 5 44.44 -29.70 -12.13
N ILE A 6 43.22 -30.24 -12.03
CA ILE A 6 41.97 -29.53 -12.31
C ILE A 6 41.53 -28.89 -10.99
N ALA A 7 41.65 -27.57 -10.89
CA ALA A 7 41.08 -26.79 -9.80
C ALA A 7 39.60 -26.52 -10.09
N GLY A 8 38.71 -27.10 -9.29
CA GLY A 8 37.28 -26.81 -9.32
C GLY A 8 36.98 -25.52 -8.55
N ILE A 9 36.41 -24.54 -9.23
CA ILE A 9 35.88 -23.32 -8.61
C ILE A 9 34.45 -23.62 -8.17
N ALA A 10 34.22 -23.66 -6.85
CA ALA A 10 32.88 -23.67 -6.27
C ALA A 10 32.36 -22.23 -6.21
N LEU A 11 31.35 -21.92 -7.02
CA LEU A 11 30.67 -20.62 -7.01
C LEU A 11 29.60 -20.65 -5.91
N ALA A 12 29.82 -19.93 -4.81
CA ALA A 12 28.81 -19.72 -3.79
C ALA A 12 27.86 -18.60 -4.24
N LEU A 13 26.61 -18.96 -4.57
CA LEU A 13 25.55 -18.01 -4.87
C LEU A 13 25.02 -17.44 -3.54
N ALA A 14 25.40 -16.21 -3.22
CA ALA A 14 24.75 -15.45 -2.16
C ALA A 14 23.39 -14.93 -2.68
N THR A 15 22.29 -15.47 -2.16
CA THR A 15 20.95 -14.93 -2.39
C THR A 15 20.81 -13.64 -1.58
N VAL A 16 20.94 -12.49 -2.25
CA VAL A 16 20.58 -11.19 -1.67
C VAL A 16 19.05 -11.14 -1.65
N GLY A 17 18.44 -11.39 -0.49
CA GLY A 17 17.04 -11.09 -0.26
C GLY A 17 16.83 -9.57 -0.22
N PRO A 18 15.62 -9.07 -0.54
CA PRO A 18 15.32 -7.66 -0.35
C PRO A 18 15.55 -7.29 1.13
N ALA A 19 16.34 -6.25 1.36
CA ALA A 19 16.52 -5.69 2.70
C ALA A 19 15.17 -5.17 3.17
N GLN A 20 14.56 -5.85 4.13
CA GLN A 20 13.40 -5.32 4.86
C GLN A 20 13.94 -4.26 5.82
N ALA A 21 13.33 -3.08 5.82
CA ALA A 21 13.66 -2.04 6.79
C ALA A 21 13.42 -2.56 8.21
N ASP A 22 14.28 -2.18 9.15
CA ASP A 22 14.09 -2.51 10.55
C ASP A 22 12.77 -1.88 11.07
N PRO A 23 11.99 -2.58 11.90
CA PRO A 23 10.79 -2.00 12.50
C PRO A 23 11.12 -0.73 13.29
N ILE A 24 10.26 0.29 13.19
CA ILE A 24 10.43 1.54 13.93
C ILE A 24 9.63 1.52 15.24
N SER A 25 9.91 2.47 16.14
CA SER A 25 9.07 2.65 17.33
C SER A 25 7.73 3.29 16.96
N SER A 26 6.72 3.15 17.82
CA SER A 26 5.45 3.83 17.59
C SER A 26 5.53 5.34 17.72
N ALA A 27 6.46 5.84 18.53
CA ALA A 27 6.75 7.27 18.62
C ALA A 27 7.25 7.80 17.26
N ASP A 28 8.23 7.12 16.67
CA ASP A 28 8.73 7.49 15.34
C ASP A 28 7.65 7.29 14.26
N ALA A 29 6.80 6.27 14.40
CA ALA A 29 5.70 6.04 13.48
C ALA A 29 4.69 7.19 13.51
N GLN A 30 4.32 7.70 14.69
CA GLN A 30 3.38 8.82 14.80
C GLN A 30 3.87 10.08 14.06
N ASP A 31 5.18 10.32 14.02
CA ASP A 31 5.77 11.42 13.25
C ASP A 31 5.72 11.18 11.73
N LEU A 32 5.64 9.92 11.31
CA LEU A 32 5.61 9.50 9.90
C LEU A 32 4.22 9.20 9.36
N LEU A 33 3.20 9.03 10.21
CA LEU A 33 1.85 8.72 9.75
C LEU A 33 1.09 9.97 9.33
N PHE A 34 0.22 9.80 8.34
CA PHE A 34 -0.66 10.88 7.86
C PHE A 34 -1.97 10.87 8.62
N THR A 35 -2.54 12.04 8.88
CA THR A 35 -3.83 12.14 9.55
C THR A 35 -4.93 11.41 8.78
N THR A 36 -5.91 10.92 9.52
CA THR A 36 -7.09 10.19 8.99
C THR A 36 -8.27 11.12 8.71
N GLU A 37 -8.07 12.44 8.72
CA GLU A 37 -9.16 13.43 8.59
C GLU A 37 -9.53 13.77 7.15
N GLU A 38 -8.55 13.77 6.25
CA GLU A 38 -8.72 14.24 4.88
C GLU A 38 -7.91 13.40 3.88
N MET A 39 -8.52 13.16 2.72
CA MET A 39 -7.86 12.57 1.57
C MET A 39 -8.12 13.43 0.34
N VAL A 40 -7.19 13.35 -0.61
CA VAL A 40 -7.26 14.04 -1.89
C VAL A 40 -7.24 13.03 -3.02
N LEU A 41 -7.89 13.39 -4.13
CA LEU A 41 -7.71 12.69 -5.39
C LEU A 41 -6.62 13.41 -6.19
N GLU A 42 -5.43 12.81 -6.27
CA GLU A 42 -4.31 13.35 -7.03
C GLU A 42 -4.35 12.85 -8.49
N PRO A 43 -4.63 13.72 -9.48
CA PRO A 43 -4.62 13.35 -10.89
C PRO A 43 -3.23 12.91 -11.35
N ARG A 44 -3.17 11.83 -12.13
CA ARG A 44 -1.99 11.47 -12.93
C ARG A 44 -2.08 12.07 -14.32
N ASP A 45 -0.94 12.05 -15.04
CA ASP A 45 -0.91 12.42 -16.45
C ASP A 45 -1.82 11.47 -17.26
N LEU A 46 -2.69 12.07 -18.08
CA LEU A 46 -3.65 11.33 -18.88
C LEU A 46 -3.17 11.06 -20.31
N ASP A 47 -1.90 11.31 -20.60
CA ASP A 47 -1.32 11.05 -21.92
C ASP A 47 -1.24 9.57 -22.29
N ALA A 48 -1.27 8.68 -21.29
CA ALA A 48 -1.40 7.24 -21.49
C ALA A 48 -2.74 6.80 -22.09
N PHE A 49 -3.77 7.67 -22.05
CA PHE A 49 -5.11 7.38 -22.55
C PHE A 49 -5.35 7.96 -23.93
N SER A 50 -6.06 7.20 -24.77
CA SER A 50 -6.60 7.64 -26.04
C SER A 50 -7.48 8.88 -25.89
N ARG A 51 -7.68 9.63 -26.97
CA ARG A 51 -8.51 10.85 -26.94
C ARG A 51 -9.93 10.58 -26.42
N GLY A 52 -10.54 9.46 -26.86
CA GLY A 52 -11.89 9.07 -26.46
C GLY A 52 -11.97 8.80 -24.96
N MET A 53 -11.04 7.99 -24.46
CA MET A 53 -10.98 7.63 -23.06
C MET A 53 -10.67 8.82 -22.17
N ARG A 54 -9.70 9.66 -22.57
CA ARG A 54 -9.26 10.83 -21.81
C ARG A 54 -10.38 11.82 -21.49
N MET A 55 -11.38 11.96 -22.36
CA MET A 55 -12.54 12.81 -22.07
C MET A 55 -13.43 12.21 -20.98
N GLY A 56 -13.73 10.91 -21.08
CA GLY A 56 -14.54 10.21 -20.08
C GLY A 56 -13.85 10.12 -18.71
N VAL A 57 -12.55 9.82 -18.70
CA VAL A 57 -11.73 9.80 -17.48
C VAL A 57 -11.73 11.17 -16.81
N ARG A 58 -11.50 12.26 -17.55
CA ARG A 58 -11.56 13.63 -17.00
C ARG A 58 -12.91 13.94 -16.39
N GLN A 59 -14.00 13.57 -17.06
CA GLN A 59 -15.35 13.79 -16.55
C GLN A 59 -15.59 13.00 -15.26
N MET A 60 -15.17 11.73 -15.21
CA MET A 60 -15.28 10.90 -14.02
C MET A 60 -14.46 11.47 -12.86
N MET A 61 -13.21 11.87 -13.11
CA MET A 61 -12.35 12.48 -12.10
C MET A 61 -12.92 13.79 -11.54
N GLN A 62 -13.55 14.62 -12.37
CA GLN A 62 -14.22 15.84 -11.90
C GLN A 62 -15.37 15.52 -10.93
N GLN A 63 -16.11 14.43 -11.16
CA GLN A 63 -17.18 14.00 -10.26
C GLN A 63 -16.65 13.42 -8.95
N LEU A 64 -15.56 12.64 -9.04
CA LEU A 64 -14.95 11.98 -7.88
C LEU A 64 -14.18 12.97 -6.98
N ASN A 65 -13.56 14.00 -7.56
CA ASN A 65 -12.79 15.00 -6.82
C ASN A 65 -13.66 16.03 -6.07
N ALA A 66 -14.99 15.88 -6.09
CA ALA A 66 -15.85 16.74 -5.29
C ALA A 66 -15.60 16.47 -3.79
N PRO A 67 -15.39 17.50 -2.94
CA PRO A 67 -15.11 17.29 -1.52
C PRO A 67 -16.17 16.48 -0.77
N SER A 68 -17.44 16.62 -1.16
CA SER A 68 -18.54 15.83 -0.59
C SER A 68 -18.50 14.36 -1.00
N THR A 69 -17.94 14.03 -2.17
CA THR A 69 -17.70 12.65 -2.60
C THR A 69 -16.54 12.03 -1.82
N LEU A 70 -15.41 12.73 -1.71
CA LEU A 70 -14.25 12.25 -0.94
C LEU A 70 -14.61 12.04 0.53
N LYS A 71 -15.35 12.96 1.16
CA LYS A 71 -15.85 12.77 2.53
C LYS A 71 -16.75 11.54 2.69
N LYS A 72 -17.61 11.26 1.71
CA LYS A 72 -18.44 10.04 1.73
C LYS A 72 -17.59 8.78 1.59
N PHE A 73 -16.54 8.82 0.78
CA PHE A 73 -15.62 7.69 0.63
C PHE A 73 -14.85 7.43 1.93
N LEU A 74 -14.33 8.46 2.59
CA LEU A 74 -13.72 8.36 3.91
C LEU A 74 -14.70 7.75 4.93
N ALA A 75 -15.92 8.30 5.02
CA ALA A 75 -16.96 7.80 5.93
C ALA A 75 -17.41 6.35 5.64
N ALA A 76 -17.17 5.87 4.41
CA ALA A 76 -17.43 4.48 4.01
C ALA A 76 -16.19 3.56 4.17
N GLY A 77 -15.09 4.07 4.75
CA GLY A 77 -13.86 3.30 4.97
C GLY A 77 -13.05 3.05 3.70
N HIS A 78 -13.22 3.87 2.64
CA HIS A 78 -12.42 3.74 1.42
C HIS A 78 -11.00 4.30 1.56
N GLY A 79 -10.77 5.24 2.48
CA GLY A 79 -9.43 5.71 2.88
C GLY A 79 -8.52 6.19 1.75
N TYR A 80 -7.27 6.49 2.11
CA TYR A 80 -6.20 6.79 1.16
C TYR A 80 -5.39 5.54 0.78
N TYR A 81 -4.41 5.74 -0.11
CA TYR A 81 -3.61 4.74 -0.82
C TYR A 81 -4.46 3.82 -1.69
N GLY A 82 -5.34 4.44 -2.49
CA GLY A 82 -6.07 3.80 -3.58
C GLY A 82 -5.64 4.34 -4.94
N ALA A 83 -5.93 3.61 -6.03
CA ALA A 83 -5.60 4.03 -7.39
C ALA A 83 -6.78 3.86 -8.34
N LEU A 84 -7.25 4.97 -8.93
CA LEU A 84 -8.25 4.93 -10.00
C LEU A 84 -7.59 4.55 -11.31
N VAL A 85 -7.95 3.38 -11.81
CA VAL A 85 -7.45 2.82 -13.08
C VAL A 85 -8.54 2.83 -14.14
N PHE A 86 -8.14 2.86 -15.41
CA PHE A 86 -9.02 2.78 -16.57
C PHE A 86 -8.30 2.07 -17.74
N PRO A 87 -9.04 1.49 -18.71
CA PRO A 87 -8.47 1.06 -19.98
C PRO A 87 -7.79 2.23 -20.70
N LYS A 88 -6.71 1.99 -21.44
CA LYS A 88 -6.04 3.05 -22.22
C LYS A 88 -6.82 3.46 -23.47
N GLU A 89 -7.53 2.50 -24.08
CA GLU A 89 -8.19 2.64 -25.37
C GLU A 89 -9.73 2.58 -25.28
N GLY A 90 -10.40 3.12 -26.31
CA GLY A 90 -11.87 3.16 -26.43
C GLY A 90 -12.52 4.39 -25.78
N VAL A 91 -13.80 4.26 -25.39
CA VAL A 91 -14.51 5.25 -24.56
C VAL A 91 -15.07 4.60 -23.29
N VAL A 92 -15.26 5.39 -22.23
CA VAL A 92 -15.78 4.88 -20.94
C VAL A 92 -17.12 4.12 -21.11
N ALA A 93 -17.98 4.56 -22.03
CA ALA A 93 -19.27 3.92 -22.31
C ALA A 93 -19.14 2.47 -22.82
N ASP A 94 -17.98 2.09 -23.37
CA ASP A 94 -17.71 0.73 -23.85
C ASP A 94 -17.48 -0.26 -22.69
N TYR A 95 -17.32 0.26 -21.46
CA TYR A 95 -17.04 -0.52 -20.26
C TYR A 95 -18.12 -0.32 -19.18
N PRO A 96 -19.40 -0.66 -19.46
CA PRO A 96 -20.53 -0.33 -18.57
C PRO A 96 -20.51 -1.08 -17.24
N THR A 97 -19.78 -2.19 -17.14
CA THR A 97 -19.59 -2.97 -15.91
C THR A 97 -18.33 -2.57 -15.14
N TYR A 98 -17.55 -1.61 -15.65
CA TYR A 98 -16.29 -1.22 -15.06
C TYR A 98 -16.48 -0.13 -14.01
N SER A 99 -16.19 -0.47 -12.76
CA SER A 99 -16.01 0.48 -11.69
C SER A 99 -14.52 0.70 -11.48
N PRO A 100 -14.03 1.95 -11.48
CA PRO A 100 -12.65 2.24 -11.08
C PRO A 100 -12.37 1.59 -9.72
N MET A 101 -11.29 0.81 -9.63
CA MET A 101 -10.95 0.09 -8.43
C MET A 101 -10.35 1.03 -7.38
N ILE A 102 -10.55 0.73 -6.10
CA ILE A 102 -9.81 1.35 -5.01
C ILE A 102 -9.16 0.18 -4.26
N VAL A 103 -7.85 0.01 -4.40
CA VAL A 103 -7.09 -1.02 -3.67
C VAL A 103 -6.39 -0.32 -2.52
N LYS A 104 -6.80 -0.60 -1.28
CA LYS A 104 -6.36 0.12 -0.07
C LYS A 104 -5.11 -0.50 0.53
N LEU A 105 -3.99 -0.39 -0.17
CA LEU A 105 -2.73 -0.98 0.26
C LEU A 105 -1.95 -0.01 1.16
N HIS A 106 -0.82 -0.48 1.68
CA HIS A 106 -0.02 0.31 2.62
C HIS A 106 0.82 1.41 1.95
N SER A 107 0.94 1.41 0.61
CA SER A 107 1.61 2.47 -0.15
C SER A 107 0.88 2.79 -1.47
N PRO A 108 1.07 3.99 -2.04
CA PRO A 108 0.53 4.36 -3.35
C PRO A 108 0.99 3.43 -4.48
N GLU A 109 2.27 3.05 -4.50
CA GLU A 109 2.88 2.24 -5.56
C GLU A 109 2.30 0.82 -5.56
N ALA A 110 2.11 0.25 -4.37
CA ALA A 110 1.46 -1.03 -4.22
C ALA A 110 0.02 -0.95 -4.77
N ALA A 111 -0.72 0.09 -4.38
CA ALA A 111 -2.10 0.30 -4.81
C ALA A 111 -2.21 0.48 -6.34
N GLU A 112 -1.32 1.26 -6.95
CA GLU A 112 -1.22 1.43 -8.40
C GLU A 112 -1.04 0.09 -9.11
N LYS A 113 -0.03 -0.68 -8.69
CA LYS A 113 0.30 -1.97 -9.28
C LYS A 113 -0.89 -2.94 -9.20
N ALA A 114 -1.45 -3.11 -8.00
CA ALA A 114 -2.56 -4.02 -7.77
C ALA A 114 -3.81 -3.62 -8.58
N ALA A 115 -4.10 -2.31 -8.66
CA ALA A 115 -5.24 -1.82 -9.42
C ALA A 115 -5.07 -2.06 -10.94
N VAL A 116 -3.87 -1.84 -11.47
CA VAL A 116 -3.56 -2.10 -12.89
C VAL A 116 -3.69 -3.60 -13.20
N GLU A 117 -3.10 -4.46 -12.38
CA GLU A 117 -3.17 -5.93 -12.54
C GLU A 117 -4.63 -6.42 -12.51
N TYR A 118 -5.44 -5.91 -11.59
CA TYR A 118 -6.87 -6.24 -11.53
C TYR A 118 -7.63 -5.75 -12.78
N CYS A 119 -7.39 -4.52 -13.22
CA CYS A 119 -8.04 -3.97 -14.41
C CYS A 119 -7.72 -4.80 -15.66
N GLN A 120 -6.44 -5.11 -15.86
CA GLN A 120 -5.96 -5.88 -17.00
C GLN A 120 -6.51 -7.31 -16.99
N SER A 121 -6.52 -7.97 -15.82
CA SER A 121 -7.08 -9.33 -15.69
C SER A 121 -8.59 -9.38 -15.88
N THR A 122 -9.31 -8.35 -15.45
CA THR A 122 -10.77 -8.26 -15.57
C THR A 122 -11.22 -7.98 -17.00
N LEU A 123 -10.53 -7.06 -17.69
CA LEU A 123 -10.96 -6.56 -18.99
C LEU A 123 -10.21 -7.18 -20.17
N GLY A 124 -9.04 -7.79 -19.94
CA GLY A 124 -8.20 -8.35 -20.99
C GLY A 124 -7.57 -7.29 -21.91
N VAL A 125 -7.45 -6.05 -21.44
CA VAL A 125 -6.90 -4.90 -22.19
C VAL A 125 -5.86 -4.17 -21.36
N GLU A 126 -5.02 -3.35 -22.00
CA GLU A 126 -4.09 -2.49 -21.26
C GLU A 126 -4.84 -1.41 -20.46
N CYS A 127 -4.45 -1.27 -19.20
CA CYS A 127 -4.95 -0.24 -18.30
C CYS A 127 -3.83 0.69 -17.82
N ALA A 128 -4.21 1.90 -17.42
CA ALA A 128 -3.34 2.89 -16.81
C ALA A 128 -4.01 3.57 -15.61
N VAL A 129 -3.21 4.12 -14.71
CA VAL A 129 -3.65 4.89 -13.55
C VAL A 129 -4.02 6.30 -14.00
N ALA A 130 -5.22 6.76 -13.63
CA ALA A 130 -5.69 8.12 -13.90
C ALA A 130 -5.57 9.04 -12.67
N ALA A 131 -5.62 8.48 -11.46
CA ALA A 131 -5.47 9.23 -10.23
C ALA A 131 -5.17 8.32 -9.04
N LEU A 132 -4.65 8.93 -7.97
CA LEU A 132 -4.50 8.30 -6.67
C LEU A 132 -5.39 8.93 -5.61
N LEU A 133 -5.85 8.12 -4.68
CA LEU A 133 -6.39 8.58 -3.40
C LEU A 133 -5.23 8.64 -2.42
N LEU A 134 -4.86 9.83 -1.99
CA LEU A 134 -3.73 10.08 -1.09
C LEU A 134 -4.18 10.83 0.16
N PRO A 135 -3.46 10.73 1.28
CA PRO A 135 -3.68 11.63 2.40
C PRO A 135 -3.52 13.10 1.97
N ALA A 136 -4.22 14.02 2.62
CA ALA A 136 -3.99 15.44 2.39
C ALA A 136 -2.55 15.82 2.76
N GLY A 137 -1.87 16.57 1.87
CA GLY A 137 -0.47 16.96 2.07
C GLY A 137 0.52 15.80 1.94
N TYR A 138 0.17 14.76 1.19
CA TYR A 138 1.04 13.60 0.97
C TYR A 138 2.42 14.00 0.45
N GLU A 139 3.44 13.39 1.05
CA GLU A 139 4.83 13.36 0.63
C GLU A 139 5.36 11.94 0.83
N GLU A 140 6.39 11.54 0.10
CA GLU A 140 6.99 10.20 0.29
C GLU A 140 7.60 10.09 1.69
N ARG A 141 7.35 8.96 2.37
CA ARG A 141 7.81 8.69 3.75
C ARG A 141 8.30 7.26 3.88
N ASP A 142 9.24 7.05 4.81
CA ASP A 142 9.82 5.73 5.07
C ASP A 142 8.82 4.71 5.62
N LEU A 143 7.75 5.19 6.27
CA LEU A 143 6.61 4.39 6.67
C LEU A 143 5.32 4.97 6.09
N THR A 144 4.57 4.11 5.40
CA THR A 144 3.20 4.37 4.96
C THR A 144 2.33 3.21 5.40
N LEU A 145 1.14 3.52 5.92
CA LEU A 145 0.14 2.54 6.36
C LEU A 145 -1.19 2.92 5.74
N ASN A 146 -2.02 1.94 5.38
CA ASN A 146 -3.37 2.25 4.90
C ASN A 146 -4.19 2.96 5.99
N PHE A 147 -5.26 3.64 5.57
CA PHE A 147 -6.11 4.46 6.44
C PHE A 147 -6.54 3.76 7.74
N GLU A 148 -7.03 2.52 7.65
CA GLU A 148 -7.56 1.76 8.78
C GLU A 148 -6.46 1.44 9.81
N VAL A 149 -5.27 1.11 9.31
CA VAL A 149 -4.13 0.83 10.18
C VAL A 149 -3.58 2.10 10.80
N THR A 150 -3.59 3.22 10.09
CA THR A 150 -3.20 4.51 10.67
C THR A 150 -4.14 4.93 11.78
N GLU A 151 -5.46 4.87 11.55
CA GLU A 151 -6.49 5.18 12.56
C GLU A 151 -6.28 4.30 13.81
N ARG A 152 -6.03 3.01 13.60
CA ARG A 152 -5.72 2.07 14.66
C ARG A 152 -4.48 2.46 15.48
N VAL A 153 -3.40 2.88 14.81
CA VAL A 153 -2.18 3.33 15.51
C VAL A 153 -2.44 4.63 16.28
N GLU A 154 -3.15 5.59 15.68
CA GLU A 154 -3.51 6.85 16.35
C GLU A 154 -4.33 6.59 17.63
N GLU A 155 -5.28 5.66 17.59
CA GLU A 155 -6.17 5.34 18.71
C GLU A 155 -5.51 4.47 19.80
N GLU A 156 -4.78 3.42 19.41
CA GLU A 156 -4.37 2.37 20.36
C GLU A 156 -2.90 2.47 20.81
N TRP A 157 -2.06 3.29 20.15
CA TRP A 157 -0.62 3.32 20.47
C TRP A 157 -0.18 4.36 21.51
N SER A 158 -1.01 5.33 21.86
CA SER A 158 -0.60 6.46 22.71
C SER A 158 -0.47 6.16 24.22
N GLU A 159 -0.97 5.02 24.73
CA GLU A 159 -1.17 4.88 26.20
C GLU A 159 -0.64 3.60 26.87
N SER A 160 0.06 2.70 26.17
CA SER A 160 0.52 1.43 26.77
C SER A 160 2.04 1.34 26.88
N GLU A 161 2.52 0.95 28.07
CA GLU A 161 3.93 0.58 28.30
C GLU A 161 4.23 -0.88 27.95
N LEU A 162 3.21 -1.66 27.57
CA LEU A 162 3.38 -3.07 27.25
C LEU A 162 3.94 -3.27 25.84
N PRO A 163 4.61 -4.41 25.55
CA PRO A 163 5.12 -4.69 24.23
C PRO A 163 4.02 -4.70 23.18
N ARG A 164 4.30 -4.10 22.02
CA ARG A 164 3.38 -3.99 20.89
C ARG A 164 4.11 -4.13 19.57
N TYR A 165 3.50 -4.88 18.66
CA TYR A 165 4.04 -5.11 17.33
C TYR A 165 2.92 -4.96 16.31
N LEU A 166 3.20 -4.24 15.23
CA LEU A 166 2.34 -4.14 14.04
C LEU A 166 3.06 -4.80 12.87
N ALA A 167 2.38 -5.74 12.22
CA ALA A 167 2.79 -6.30 10.95
C ALA A 167 1.82 -5.90 9.84
N ILE A 168 2.34 -5.73 8.64
CA ILE A 168 1.56 -5.46 7.43
C ILE A 168 2.01 -6.40 6.32
N SER A 169 1.10 -6.69 5.39
CA SER A 169 1.42 -7.32 4.11
C SER A 169 1.66 -6.23 3.07
N PRO A 170 2.88 -6.07 2.52
CA PRO A 170 3.13 -5.03 1.52
C PRO A 170 2.33 -5.21 0.22
N SER A 171 1.90 -6.44 -0.10
CA SER A 171 1.15 -6.74 -1.32
C SER A 171 -0.37 -6.76 -1.15
N THR A 172 -0.88 -6.72 0.08
CA THR A 172 -2.32 -6.74 0.37
C THR A 172 -2.70 -5.66 1.37
N SER A 173 -3.99 -5.55 1.70
CA SER A 173 -4.44 -4.65 2.76
C SER A 173 -4.37 -5.28 4.15
N ASN A 174 -3.87 -6.51 4.26
CA ASN A 174 -3.87 -7.27 5.51
C ASN A 174 -2.78 -6.77 6.45
N TRP A 175 -3.12 -6.79 7.73
CA TRP A 175 -2.27 -6.36 8.81
C TRP A 175 -2.59 -7.18 10.06
N GLY A 176 -1.64 -7.20 10.99
CA GLY A 176 -1.73 -7.97 12.21
C GLY A 176 -1.11 -7.21 13.36
N VAL A 177 -1.69 -7.34 14.54
CA VAL A 177 -1.19 -6.74 15.77
C VAL A 177 -0.93 -7.83 16.79
N ALA A 178 0.08 -7.59 17.62
CA ALA A 178 0.27 -8.28 18.89
C ALA A 178 0.48 -7.23 19.99
N ASN A 179 -0.23 -7.37 21.10
CA ASN A 179 -0.19 -6.46 22.24
C ASN A 179 -0.18 -7.21 23.58
N GLY A 180 0.47 -6.62 24.58
CA GLY A 180 0.54 -7.15 25.95
C GLY A 180 1.85 -7.87 26.28
N PRO A 181 1.98 -8.43 27.51
CA PRO A 181 3.26 -8.93 28.03
C PRO A 181 3.87 -10.11 27.26
N LEU A 182 3.07 -10.76 26.41
CA LEU A 182 3.49 -11.89 25.58
C LEU A 182 3.51 -11.54 24.09
N ALA A 183 3.37 -10.26 23.74
CA ALA A 183 3.41 -9.82 22.37
C ALA A 183 4.80 -10.03 21.78
N SER A 184 4.84 -10.47 20.52
CA SER A 184 6.08 -10.65 19.79
C SER A 184 5.87 -10.32 18.33
N ALA A 185 6.96 -10.03 17.62
CA ALA A 185 6.99 -9.87 16.18
C ALA A 185 6.31 -11.05 15.45
N ARG A 186 6.59 -12.28 15.92
CA ARG A 186 6.00 -13.50 15.36
C ARG A 186 4.48 -13.51 15.49
N THR A 187 3.95 -13.16 16.66
CA THR A 187 2.50 -13.14 16.91
C THR A 187 1.80 -12.13 15.99
N ALA A 188 2.43 -10.98 15.71
CA ALA A 188 1.89 -9.99 14.78
C ALA A 188 1.90 -10.49 13.32
N ILE A 189 2.98 -11.15 12.88
CA ILE A 189 3.05 -11.78 11.55
C ILE A 189 1.98 -12.88 11.41
N GLU A 190 1.83 -13.74 12.42
CA GLU A 190 0.82 -14.80 12.41
C GLU A 190 -0.62 -14.23 12.39
N SER A 191 -0.87 -13.10 13.05
CA SER A 191 -2.18 -12.44 13.04
C SER A 191 -2.49 -11.70 11.74
N CYS A 192 -1.45 -11.29 10.99
CA CYS A 192 -1.55 -10.64 9.67
C CYS A 192 -2.03 -11.59 8.56
N LYS A 193 -1.84 -12.90 8.71
CA LYS A 193 -2.41 -13.96 7.85
C LYS A 193 -2.02 -13.93 6.37
N GLU A 194 -0.95 -13.24 6.01
CA GLU A 194 -0.34 -13.32 4.67
C GLU A 194 1.09 -13.84 4.74
N ALA A 195 1.54 -14.43 3.64
CA ALA A 195 2.88 -15.03 3.56
C ALA A 195 4.00 -13.98 3.51
N ASP A 196 3.68 -12.75 3.10
CA ASP A 196 4.62 -11.64 2.95
C ASP A 196 4.53 -10.63 4.12
N CYS A 197 3.86 -10.97 5.21
CA CYS A 197 3.73 -10.09 6.36
C CYS A 197 5.10 -9.77 6.98
N VAL A 198 5.33 -8.49 7.23
CA VAL A 198 6.54 -7.95 7.85
C VAL A 198 6.16 -7.05 9.03
N VAL A 199 6.96 -7.05 10.08
CA VAL A 199 6.76 -6.13 11.20
C VAL A 199 7.28 -4.75 10.81
N VAL A 200 6.48 -3.71 11.03
CA VAL A 200 6.81 -2.32 10.70
C VAL A 200 6.86 -1.41 11.93
N ILE A 201 6.13 -1.75 13.00
CA ILE A 201 6.23 -1.06 14.29
C ILE A 201 6.55 -2.10 15.37
N ALA A 202 7.50 -1.77 16.24
CA ALA A 202 7.87 -2.57 17.41
C ALA A 202 8.19 -1.67 18.62
N ASP A 203 7.30 -1.68 19.60
CA ASP A 203 7.59 -1.17 20.94
C ASP A 203 7.94 -2.36 21.83
N LYS A 204 9.19 -2.44 22.26
CA LYS A 204 9.67 -3.46 23.20
C LYS A 204 9.49 -2.97 24.64
N ASP A 205 9.52 -3.89 25.59
CA ASP A 205 9.65 -3.52 27.00
C ASP A 205 10.95 -2.73 27.19
N LYS A 206 10.90 -1.65 28.00
CA LYS A 206 12.06 -0.77 28.27
C LYS A 206 13.19 -1.46 29.06
N ASP A 207 13.00 -2.71 29.47
CA ASP A 207 13.89 -3.48 30.35
C ASP A 207 14.68 -4.60 29.63
N GLU A 208 14.56 -4.74 28.30
CA GLU A 208 15.42 -5.59 27.43
C GLU A 208 16.37 -4.77 26.54
#